data_AF-A0A7S0R0D1-F1
#
_entry.id   AF-A0A7S0R0D1-F1
#
_cell.length_a   1.000
_cell.length_b   1.000
_cell.length_c   1.000
_cell.angle_alpha   90.00
_cell.angle_beta   90.00
_cell.angle_gamma   90.00
#
_symmetry.space_group_name_H-M   'P 1'
#
loop_
_entity.id
_entity.type
_entity.pdbx_description
1 polymer ?
#
loop_
_entity_poly.entity_id
_entity_poly.type
_entity_poly.pdbx_seq_one_letter_code
_entity_poly.pdbx_strand_id
1 'polypeptide(L)'
;DSRVLAGLLSISEMRLRHCEKTGESSFHSGISFVSEMEMEQNRELAAALSVKMHGSFSDFVNVVDLVAMLVTQICYRPVLDRVWSEMLQSEGSEVHVLPAGMYVQPEEGEVPFWNVLHRVAAPGIEAGTSTDICLGYVQCTSVSPNMGDADDDS
;
A
#
# COMPACT_ATOMS: atom_id res chain seq x y z
N ASP A 1 1.31 21.15 5.37
CA ASP A 1 0.28 21.76 4.53
C ASP A 1 -1.08 21.68 5.23
N SER A 2 -1.56 22.78 5.81
CA SER A 2 -2.75 22.78 6.69
C SER A 2 -4.05 22.51 5.93
N ARG A 3 -4.09 22.79 4.62
CA ARG A 3 -5.26 22.57 3.76
C ARG A 3 -5.49 21.09 3.49
N VAL A 4 -4.43 20.33 3.25
CA VAL A 4 -4.48 18.87 3.02
C VAL A 4 -5.02 18.18 4.27
N LEU A 5 -4.47 18.50 5.44
CA LEU A 5 -4.94 17.95 6.72
C LEU A 5 -6.40 18.30 7.01
N ALA A 6 -6.81 19.55 6.77
CA ALA A 6 -8.19 19.98 6.96
C ALA A 6 -9.15 19.27 6.00
N GLY A 7 -8.74 19.05 4.74
CA GLY A 7 -9.50 18.29 3.76
C GLY A 7 -9.67 16.82 4.17
N LEU A 8 -8.57 16.18 4.60
CA LEU A 8 -8.59 14.80 5.09
C LEU A 8 -9.49 14.65 6.32
N LEU A 9 -9.37 15.56 7.29
CA LEU A 9 -10.24 15.58 8.46
C LEU A 9 -11.71 15.76 8.05
N SER A 10 -12.00 16.66 7.11
CA SER A 10 -13.37 16.88 6.63
C SER A 10 -13.96 15.64 5.95
N ILE A 11 -13.17 14.95 5.13
CA ILE A 11 -13.56 13.70 4.48
C ILE A 11 -13.78 12.60 5.53
N SER A 12 -12.89 12.52 6.54
CA SER A 12 -13.01 11.53 7.62
C SER A 12 -14.25 11.75 8.49
N GLU A 13 -14.58 12.99 8.84
CA GLU A 13 -15.78 13.36 9.57
C GLU A 13 -17.05 13.04 8.78
N MET A 14 -17.06 13.33 7.48
CA MET A 14 -18.17 12.98 6.61
C MET A 14 -18.41 11.46 6.61
N ARG A 15 -17.34 10.66 6.59
CA ARG A 15 -17.41 9.20 6.68
C ARG A 15 -17.96 8.73 8.03
N LEU A 16 -17.42 9.22 9.15
CA LEU A 16 -17.88 8.82 10.49
C LEU A 16 -19.38 9.06 10.64
N ARG A 17 -19.85 10.25 10.25
CA ARG A 17 -21.28 10.60 10.27
C ARG A 17 -22.14 9.75 9.34
N HIS A 18 -21.59 9.30 8.22
CA HIS A 18 -22.30 8.40 7.32
C HIS A 18 -22.49 7.02 7.95
N CYS A 19 -21.41 6.43 8.48
CA CYS A 19 -21.46 5.14 9.18
C CYS A 19 -22.41 5.15 10.38
N GLU A 20 -22.40 6.22 11.19
CA GLU A 20 -23.34 6.39 12.31
C GLU A 20 -24.80 6.40 11.85
N LYS A 21 -25.09 6.98 10.68
CA LYS A 21 -26.46 7.09 10.16
C LYS A 21 -26.97 5.82 9.50
N THR A 22 -26.12 5.11 8.77
CA THR A 22 -26.51 3.89 8.06
C THR A 22 -26.49 2.66 8.96
N GLY A 23 -25.80 2.71 10.11
CA GLY A 23 -25.58 1.55 10.97
C GLY A 23 -24.66 0.51 10.32
N GLU A 24 -24.09 0.82 9.15
CA GLU A 24 -23.14 0.00 8.45
C GLU A 24 -21.74 0.35 8.97
N SER A 25 -21.18 -0.55 9.77
CA SER A 25 -19.77 -0.51 10.19
C SER A 25 -18.80 -0.81 9.02
N SER A 26 -19.32 -1.19 7.86
CA SER A 26 -18.57 -1.68 6.71
C SER A 26 -18.94 -0.96 5.40
N PHE A 27 -19.06 0.37 5.43
CA PHE A 27 -18.97 1.13 4.19
C PHE A 27 -17.51 1.14 3.70
N HIS A 28 -17.17 0.14 2.88
CA HIS A 28 -15.95 -0.06 2.09
C HIS A 28 -14.63 0.44 2.70
N SER A 29 -13.80 -0.49 3.15
CA SER A 29 -12.35 -0.36 3.38
C SER A 29 -11.53 -0.04 2.11
N GLY A 30 -12.13 0.62 1.12
CA GLY A 30 -11.65 0.65 -0.27
C GLY A 30 -11.26 2.03 -0.80
N ILE A 31 -11.27 3.08 0.03
CA ILE A 31 -10.82 4.41 -0.42
C ILE A 31 -9.42 4.66 0.14
N SER A 32 -8.41 4.51 -0.71
CA SER A 32 -7.06 4.99 -0.44
C SER A 32 -6.95 6.45 -0.84
N PHE A 33 -6.44 7.28 0.07
CA PHE A 33 -6.11 8.67 -0.19
C PHE A 33 -4.59 8.81 -0.23
N VAL A 34 -4.09 9.30 -1.35
CA VAL A 34 -2.68 9.66 -1.54
C VAL A 34 -2.59 11.17 -1.66
N SER A 35 -1.73 11.80 -0.87
CA SER A 35 -1.49 13.24 -0.97
C SER A 35 -0.02 13.57 -0.81
N GLU A 36 0.42 14.60 -1.53
CA GLU A 36 1.70 15.22 -1.30
C GLU A 36 1.70 15.94 0.05
N MET A 37 2.78 15.77 0.82
CA MET A 37 2.98 16.49 2.07
C MET A 37 4.47 16.66 2.38
N GLU A 38 4.96 17.89 2.27
CA GLU A 38 6.39 18.23 2.38
C GLU A 38 6.91 18.24 3.83
N MET A 39 6.11 18.77 4.77
CA MET A 39 6.54 18.93 6.17
C MET A 39 6.37 17.64 6.97
N GLU A 40 7.48 17.14 7.54
CA GLU A 40 7.51 15.91 8.37
C GLU A 40 6.49 15.95 9.51
N GLN A 41 6.38 17.07 10.23
CA GLN A 41 5.46 17.16 11.38
C GLN A 41 4.00 16.95 10.98
N ASN A 42 3.63 17.35 9.76
CA ASN A 42 2.29 17.13 9.26
C ASN A 42 2.09 15.69 8.80
N ARG A 43 3.13 15.03 8.26
CA ARG A 43 3.08 13.61 7.90
C ARG A 43 2.92 12.75 9.14
N GLU A 44 3.67 13.03 10.21
CA GLU A 44 3.54 12.33 11.50
C GLU A 44 2.12 12.47 12.07
N LEU A 45 1.56 13.68 12.04
CA LEU A 45 0.18 13.92 12.49
C LEU A 45 -0.83 13.15 11.64
N ALA A 46 -0.64 13.13 10.32
CA ALA A 46 -1.51 12.40 9.41
C ALA A 46 -1.40 10.88 9.57
N ALA A 47 -0.19 10.36 9.82
CA ALA A 47 0.04 8.95 10.15
C ALA A 47 -0.65 8.55 11.46
N ALA A 48 -0.57 9.39 12.49
CA ALA A 48 -1.28 9.17 13.76
C ALA A 48 -2.81 9.17 13.58
N LEU A 49 -3.34 10.05 12.72
CA LEU A 49 -4.76 10.07 12.35
C LEU A 49 -5.15 8.81 11.56
N SER A 50 -4.28 8.33 10.68
CA SER A 50 -4.50 7.11 9.89
C SER A 50 -4.67 5.87 10.77
N VAL A 51 -3.81 5.71 11.79
CA VAL A 51 -3.93 4.64 12.80
C VAL A 51 -5.28 4.72 13.52
N LYS A 52 -5.71 5.93 13.90
CA LYS A 52 -6.98 6.16 14.61
C LYS A 52 -8.21 5.95 13.72
N MET A 53 -8.07 6.09 12.40
CA MET A 53 -9.14 5.97 11.41
C MET A 53 -9.08 4.64 10.63
N HIS A 54 -8.59 3.57 11.27
CA HIS A 54 -8.51 2.22 10.71
C HIS A 54 -7.78 2.15 9.35
N GLY A 55 -6.67 2.86 9.18
CA GLY A 55 -5.80 2.74 8.01
C GLY A 55 -6.37 3.35 6.73
N SER A 56 -7.37 4.22 6.82
CA SER A 56 -8.05 4.80 5.65
C SER A 56 -7.24 5.88 4.91
N PHE A 57 -6.07 6.26 5.42
CA PHE A 57 -5.23 7.33 4.88
C PHE A 57 -3.78 6.84 4.87
N SER A 58 -3.41 5.97 3.93
CA SER A 58 -2.14 5.25 4.06
C SER A 58 -0.92 6.03 3.57
N ASP A 59 -1.01 6.83 2.50
CA ASP A 59 0.22 7.18 1.79
C ASP A 59 0.40 8.68 1.57
N PHE A 60 1.17 9.29 2.47
CA PHE A 60 1.73 10.63 2.26
C PHE A 60 3.07 10.51 1.56
N VAL A 61 3.20 11.18 0.42
CA VAL A 61 4.44 11.16 -0.36
C VAL A 61 5.12 12.51 -0.27
N ASN A 62 6.43 12.49 -0.01
CA ASN A 62 7.27 13.65 -0.27
C ASN A 62 7.88 13.52 -1.66
N VAL A 63 7.27 14.19 -2.64
CA VAL A 63 7.71 14.12 -4.04
C VAL A 63 9.13 14.66 -4.19
N VAL A 64 9.51 15.66 -3.38
CA VAL A 64 10.87 16.24 -3.40
C VAL A 64 11.92 15.18 -3.03
N ASP A 65 11.65 14.35 -2.03
CA ASP A 65 12.58 13.30 -1.61
C ASP A 65 12.69 12.21 -2.69
N LEU A 66 11.58 11.82 -3.31
CA LEU A 66 11.59 10.86 -4.42
C LEU A 66 12.40 11.37 -5.62
N VAL A 67 12.18 12.63 -6.01
CA VAL A 67 12.94 13.27 -7.10
C VAL A 67 14.42 13.37 -6.74
N ALA A 68 14.75 13.76 -5.51
CA ALA A 68 16.13 13.84 -5.05
C ALA A 68 16.83 12.46 -5.08
N MET A 69 16.12 11.40 -4.69
CA MET A 69 16.62 10.02 -4.79
C MET A 69 16.85 9.61 -6.25
N LEU A 70 15.88 9.85 -7.14
CA LEU A 70 16.01 9.53 -8.56
C LEU A 70 17.21 10.25 -9.19
N VAL A 71 17.34 11.55 -8.97
CA VAL A 71 18.46 12.35 -9.46
C VAL A 71 19.79 11.83 -8.91
N THR A 72 19.85 11.49 -7.62
CA THR A 72 21.06 10.94 -7.00
C THR A 72 21.46 9.62 -7.63
N GLN A 73 20.49 8.73 -7.88
CA GLN A 73 20.74 7.43 -8.51
C GLN A 73 21.22 7.58 -9.97
N ILE A 74 20.62 8.50 -10.73
CA ILE A 74 21.03 8.80 -12.11
C ILE A 74 22.44 9.41 -12.14
N CYS A 75 22.73 10.36 -11.26
CA CYS A 75 24.06 10.97 -11.13
C CYS A 75 25.13 9.93 -10.78
N TYR A 76 24.82 8.96 -9.91
CA TYR A 76 25.75 7.90 -9.53
C TYR A 76 25.92 6.86 -10.66
N ARG A 77 24.83 6.52 -11.36
CA ARG A 77 24.83 5.56 -12.48
C ARG A 77 23.93 6.07 -13.61
N PRO A 78 24.50 6.77 -14.62
CA PRO A 78 23.71 7.35 -15.71
C PRO A 78 22.89 6.33 -16.51
N VAL A 79 23.30 5.06 -16.52
CA VAL A 79 22.54 3.97 -17.17
C VAL A 79 21.14 3.76 -16.54
N LEU A 80 20.93 4.17 -15.29
CA LEU A 80 19.64 4.08 -14.61
C LEU A 80 18.60 5.07 -15.15
N ASP A 81 19.02 6.12 -15.85
CA ASP A 81 18.10 7.08 -16.48
C ASP A 81 17.13 6.38 -17.45
N ARG A 82 17.66 5.42 -18.23
CA ARG A 82 16.85 4.62 -19.14
C ARG A 82 15.84 3.74 -18.40
N VAL A 83 16.26 3.12 -17.30
CA VAL A 83 15.40 2.24 -16.50
C VAL A 83 14.28 3.05 -15.85
N TRP A 84 14.60 4.17 -15.21
CA TRP A 84 13.60 5.02 -14.59
C TRP A 84 12.66 5.67 -15.60
N SER A 85 13.17 6.05 -16.77
CA SER A 85 12.35 6.59 -17.86
C SER A 85 11.33 5.55 -18.37
N GLU A 86 11.71 4.27 -18.46
CA GLU A 86 10.78 3.20 -18.83
C GLU A 86 9.77 2.93 -17.71
N MET A 87 10.25 2.80 -16.47
CA MET A 87 9.40 2.51 -15.30
C MET A 87 8.37 3.60 -14.96
N LEU A 88 8.62 4.86 -15.35
CA LEU A 88 7.73 5.99 -15.09
C LEU A 88 6.78 6.28 -16.27
N GLN A 89 6.92 5.58 -17.39
CA GLN A 89 5.97 5.66 -18.51
C GLN A 89 4.74 4.81 -18.23
N SER A 90 3.60 5.20 -18.81
CA SER A 90 2.36 4.42 -18.79
C SER A 90 2.34 3.26 -19.78
N GLU A 91 3.46 3.03 -20.47
CA GLU A 91 3.63 1.98 -21.47
C GLU A 91 4.94 1.26 -21.17
N GLY A 92 4.95 -0.07 -21.30
CA GLY A 92 6.14 -0.88 -21.08
C GLY A 92 6.10 -1.66 -19.76
N SER A 93 7.24 -1.72 -19.08
CA SER A 93 7.42 -2.47 -17.85
C SER A 93 6.80 -1.74 -16.65
N GLU A 94 5.77 -2.31 -16.03
CA GLU A 94 5.07 -1.73 -14.89
C GLU A 94 5.25 -2.56 -13.61
N VAL A 95 5.21 -1.89 -12.45
CA VAL A 95 5.23 -2.55 -11.14
C VAL A 95 3.80 -2.69 -10.62
N HIS A 96 3.39 -3.94 -10.43
CA HIS A 96 2.06 -4.28 -9.91
C HIS A 96 2.15 -4.94 -8.54
N VAL A 97 1.13 -4.69 -7.71
CA VAL A 97 0.87 -5.46 -6.49
C VAL A 97 -0.24 -6.46 -6.80
N LEU A 98 0.10 -7.75 -6.73
CA LEU A 98 -0.82 -8.84 -7.04
C LEU A 98 -1.25 -9.59 -5.77
N PRO A 99 -2.48 -10.11 -5.70
CA PRO A 99 -2.94 -10.88 -4.56
C PRO A 99 -2.09 -12.14 -4.32
N ALA A 100 -1.65 -12.36 -3.08
CA ALA A 100 -0.82 -13.51 -2.72
C ALA A 100 -1.48 -14.87 -3.07
N GLY A 101 -2.82 -14.94 -3.04
CA GLY A 101 -3.59 -16.13 -3.38
C GLY A 101 -3.40 -16.64 -4.82
N MET A 102 -2.86 -15.80 -5.73
CA MET A 102 -2.49 -16.24 -7.08
C MET A 102 -1.27 -17.15 -7.09
N TYR A 103 -0.39 -17.03 -6.10
CA TYR A 103 0.91 -17.73 -6.07
C TYR A 103 1.08 -18.67 -4.88
N VAL A 104 0.34 -18.46 -3.79
CA VAL A 104 0.41 -19.27 -2.57
C VAL A 104 -0.99 -19.65 -2.14
N GLN A 105 -1.25 -20.95 -2.00
CA GLN A 105 -2.52 -21.43 -1.46
C GLN A 105 -2.45 -21.45 0.08
N PRO A 106 -3.49 -21.00 0.80
CA PRO A 106 -3.49 -20.98 2.27
C PRO A 106 -3.26 -22.36 2.90
N GLU A 107 -3.65 -23.42 2.21
CA GLU A 107 -3.54 -24.82 2.65
C GLU A 107 -2.14 -25.41 2.49
N GLU A 108 -1.25 -24.75 1.76
CA GLU A 108 0.10 -25.24 1.48
C GLU A 108 1.08 -25.02 2.65
N GLY A 109 0.69 -24.24 3.65
CA GLY A 109 1.53 -23.92 4.80
C GLY A 109 2.66 -22.96 4.46
N GLU A 110 3.83 -23.14 5.08
CA GLU A 110 4.98 -22.24 4.89
C GLU A 110 5.64 -22.45 3.52
N VAL A 111 5.51 -21.47 2.63
CA VAL A 111 6.16 -21.47 1.31
C VAL A 111 7.35 -20.51 1.33
N PRO A 112 8.58 -20.97 1.02
CA PRO A 112 9.74 -20.09 0.95
C PRO A 112 9.60 -19.13 -0.24
N PHE A 113 10.08 -17.88 -0.07
CA PHE A 113 9.93 -16.82 -1.07
C PHE A 113 10.43 -17.20 -2.48
N TRP A 114 11.51 -17.98 -2.56
CA TRP A 114 12.05 -18.41 -3.86
C TRP A 114 11.06 -19.29 -4.66
N ASN A 115 10.20 -20.07 -4.00
CA ASN A 115 9.16 -20.84 -4.68
C ASN A 115 8.14 -19.90 -5.33
N VAL A 116 7.85 -18.76 -4.69
CA VAL A 116 6.98 -17.72 -5.25
C VAL A 116 7.61 -17.10 -6.49
N LEU A 117 8.92 -16.79 -6.46
CA LEU A 117 9.65 -16.30 -7.64
C LEU A 117 9.49 -17.25 -8.83
N HIS A 118 9.60 -18.55 -8.59
CA HIS A 118 9.42 -19.56 -9.64
C HIS A 118 7.99 -19.70 -10.15
N ARG A 119 7.00 -19.50 -9.29
CA ARG A 119 5.59 -19.51 -9.70
C ARG A 119 5.22 -18.29 -10.52
N VAL A 120 5.80 -17.13 -10.18
CA VAL A 120 5.63 -15.88 -10.95
C VAL A 120 6.33 -15.98 -12.31
N ALA A 121 7.53 -16.56 -12.35
CA ALA A 121 8.28 -16.76 -13.59
C ALA A 121 7.73 -17.90 -14.48
N ALA A 122 6.89 -18.78 -13.92
CA ALA A 122 6.23 -19.80 -14.70
C ALA A 122 5.11 -19.17 -15.54
N PRO A 123 4.91 -19.61 -16.80
CA PRO A 123 3.81 -19.09 -17.62
C PRO A 123 2.46 -19.43 -16.95
N GLY A 124 1.81 -18.41 -16.37
CA GLY A 124 0.56 -18.50 -15.62
C GLY A 124 -0.70 -18.52 -16.50
N ILE A 125 -1.81 -18.98 -15.92
CA ILE A 125 -3.04 -19.54 -16.52
C ILE A 125 -3.96 -18.53 -17.25
N GLU A 126 -3.65 -17.23 -17.27
CA GLU A 126 -4.37 -16.25 -18.08
C GLU A 126 -3.54 -15.85 -19.30
N ALA A 127 -4.19 -15.82 -20.45
CA ALA A 127 -3.59 -15.87 -21.77
C ALA A 127 -2.45 -14.85 -22.00
N GLY A 128 -1.24 -15.37 -22.22
CA GLY A 128 -0.19 -14.70 -23.00
C GLY A 128 0.90 -13.99 -22.18
N THR A 129 2.08 -14.62 -22.12
CA THR A 129 3.38 -13.92 -22.06
C THR A 129 3.66 -12.99 -20.86
N SER A 130 3.23 -13.29 -19.65
CA SER A 130 3.73 -12.51 -18.49
C SER A 130 5.14 -12.95 -18.11
N THR A 131 6.15 -12.21 -18.58
CA THR A 131 7.53 -12.28 -18.08
C THR A 131 7.63 -11.50 -16.77
N ASP A 132 6.81 -11.87 -15.79
CA ASP A 132 6.73 -11.13 -14.54
C ASP A 132 7.96 -11.43 -13.67
N ILE A 133 8.48 -10.37 -13.06
CA ILE A 133 9.60 -10.46 -12.13
C ILE A 133 9.08 -10.06 -10.76
N CYS A 134 9.04 -11.01 -9.84
CA CYS A 134 8.68 -10.72 -8.45
C CYS A 134 9.84 -10.01 -7.75
N LEU A 135 9.61 -8.76 -7.35
CA LEU A 135 10.58 -7.93 -6.64
C LEU A 135 10.52 -8.12 -5.12
N GLY A 136 9.37 -8.54 -4.59
CA GLY A 136 9.14 -8.68 -3.16
C GLY A 136 7.68 -8.97 -2.82
N TYR A 137 7.35 -8.90 -1.54
CA TYR A 137 6.00 -9.04 -1.01
C TYR A 137 5.71 -7.96 0.03
N VAL A 138 4.44 -7.59 0.16
CA VAL A 138 3.96 -6.74 1.24
C VAL A 138 3.13 -7.61 2.16
N GLN A 139 3.54 -7.70 3.43
CA GLN A 139 2.79 -8.44 4.42
C GLN A 139 1.65 -7.57 4.93
N CYS A 140 0.40 -8.06 4.80
CA CYS A 140 -0.71 -7.44 5.49
C CYS A 140 -0.55 -7.71 6.99
N THR A 141 -0.13 -6.69 7.75
CA THR A 141 -0.24 -6.71 9.21
C THR A 141 -1.70 -6.40 9.58
N SER A 142 -2.61 -7.34 9.33
CA SER A 142 -3.90 -7.30 10.01
C SER A 142 -3.62 -7.58 11.49
N VAL A 143 -3.69 -6.54 12.32
CA VAL A 143 -3.78 -6.70 13.77
C VAL A 143 -5.05 -7.50 14.02
N SER A 144 -4.92 -8.78 14.31
CA SER A 144 -6.03 -9.57 14.83
C SER A 144 -6.52 -8.87 16.12
N PRO A 145 -7.80 -8.51 16.25
CA PRO A 145 -8.30 -8.00 17.51
C PRO A 145 -8.11 -9.10 18.56
N ASN A 146 -7.42 -8.76 19.64
CA ASN A 146 -7.19 -9.60 20.79
C ASN A 146 -8.54 -10.18 21.26
N MET A 147 -8.78 -11.46 20.97
CA MET A 147 -9.92 -12.20 21.47
C MET A 147 -9.43 -12.94 22.72
N GLY A 148 -9.33 -12.21 23.82
CA GLY A 148 -8.67 -12.68 25.03
C GLY A 148 -8.86 -11.73 26.21
N ASP A 149 -10.11 -11.38 26.49
CA ASP A 149 -10.60 -11.00 27.82
C ASP A 149 -12.03 -11.53 27.89
N ALA A 150 -12.15 -12.85 28.06
CA ALA A 150 -13.39 -13.44 28.53
C ALA A 150 -13.34 -13.39 30.05
N ASP A 151 -14.20 -12.54 30.60
CA ASP A 151 -14.45 -12.35 32.03
C ASP A 151 -14.56 -13.70 32.76
N ASP A 152 -13.60 -13.96 33.66
CA ASP A 152 -13.69 -15.00 34.68
C ASP A 152 -14.16 -14.33 35.99
N ASP A 153 -15.48 -14.13 36.09
CA ASP A 153 -16.15 -13.85 37.36
C ASP A 153 -17.01 -15.09 37.70
N SER A 154 -16.47 -15.94 38.57
CA SER A 154 -17.17 -17.01 39.31
C SER A 154 -16.82 -16.95 40.78
#